data_AF-A0A937XAG3-F1
#
_entry.id   AF-A0A937XAG3-F1
#
_cell.length_a   1.000
_cell.length_b   1.000
_cell.length_c   1.000
_cell.angle_alpha   90.00
_cell.angle_beta   90.00
_cell.angle_gamma   90.00
#
_symmetry.space_group_name_H-M   'P 1'
#
loop_
_entity.id
_entity.type
_entity.pdbx_description
1 polymer ?
#
loop_
_entity_poly.entity_id
_entity_poly.type
_entity_poly.pdbx_seq_one_letter_code
_entity_poly.pdbx_strand_id
1 'polypeptide(L)'
;MKLVALDWVVLAAYGAAMLGVGLYFSRRASRSVDDYFLSGRSLPWWIAGTSMIATTFSADTPLLISSIVRTEGVAGNWIWFNFAISHALTTFFLAGLWRRARVVTDVELCERRYSGGPGRALRCFKGAFYAFITNSVVLGWVLLAMATIAQEVLGLPKLTTLAVSIAVTLTYATVAGLWGVAATDLMQFGVAMAGSVILAVAAVQHVGGLSGFAELLPRLMAANGRPAMEIVPGMGQGILGGFLVALAVQWWSWKYSDGGGC
;
A
#
# COMPACT_ATOMS: atom_id res chain seq x y z
N MET A 1 3.85 6.20 -26.98
CA MET A 1 4.30 7.61 -26.75
C MET A 1 5.82 7.65 -26.86
N LYS A 2 6.43 8.71 -27.39
CA LYS A 2 7.89 8.87 -27.35
C LYS A 2 8.23 9.75 -26.15
N LEU A 3 8.94 9.18 -25.17
CA LEU A 3 9.46 9.95 -24.04
C LEU A 3 10.48 10.97 -24.54
N VAL A 4 10.40 12.19 -24.00
CA VAL A 4 11.40 13.24 -24.24
C VAL A 4 12.51 13.16 -23.19
N ALA A 5 13.65 13.79 -23.46
CA ALA A 5 14.79 13.79 -22.54
C ALA A 5 14.42 14.30 -21.13
N LEU A 6 13.47 15.23 -21.04
CA LEU A 6 12.97 15.77 -19.78
C LEU A 6 12.33 14.69 -18.89
N ASP A 7 11.59 13.74 -19.47
CA ASP A 7 10.93 12.66 -18.72
C ASP A 7 11.97 11.79 -18.00
N TRP A 8 13.06 11.46 -18.70
CA TRP A 8 14.17 10.70 -18.15
C TRP A 8 14.92 11.44 -17.04
N VAL A 9 15.11 12.75 -17.19
CA VAL A 9 15.71 13.60 -16.15
C VAL A 9 14.85 13.60 -14.90
N VAL A 10 13.53 13.71 -15.03
CA VAL A 10 12.60 13.66 -13.89
C VAL A 10 12.66 12.31 -13.18
N LEU A 11 12.66 11.20 -13.92
CA LEU A 11 12.79 9.86 -13.34
C LEU A 11 14.14 9.66 -12.62
N ALA A 12 15.24 10.11 -13.22
CA ALA A 12 16.56 10.03 -12.61
C ALA A 12 16.66 10.89 -11.35
N ALA A 13 16.11 12.11 -11.38
CA ALA A 13 16.06 13.00 -10.23
C ALA A 13 15.22 12.40 -9.09
N TYR A 14 14.09 11.78 -9.40
CA TYR A 14 13.26 11.07 -8.44
C TYR A 14 14.03 9.92 -7.78
N GLY A 15 14.69 9.06 -8.56
CA GLY A 15 15.51 7.97 -8.02
C GLY A 15 16.67 8.47 -7.14
N ALA A 16 17.35 9.54 -7.58
CA ALA A 16 18.41 10.17 -6.81
C ALA A 16 17.90 10.79 -5.50
N ALA A 17 16.72 11.40 -5.49
CA ALA A 17 16.08 11.92 -4.28
C ALA A 17 15.78 10.79 -3.28
N MET A 18 15.25 9.65 -3.74
CA MET A 18 14.97 8.50 -2.88
C MET A 18 16.24 7.91 -2.25
N LEU A 19 17.29 7.74 -3.07
CA LEU A 19 18.60 7.32 -2.57
C LEU A 19 19.16 8.34 -1.57
N GLY A 20 19.05 9.64 -1.87
CA GLY A 20 19.52 10.73 -1.01
C GLY A 20 18.84 10.72 0.36
N VAL A 21 17.52 10.53 0.42
CA VAL A 21 16.79 10.41 1.69
C VAL A 21 17.24 9.18 2.47
N GLY A 22 17.34 8.01 1.82
CA GLY A 22 17.81 6.79 2.50
C GLY A 22 19.22 6.92 3.06
N LEU A 23 20.14 7.49 2.28
CA LEU A 23 21.52 7.76 2.71
C LEU A 23 21.60 8.80 3.82
N TYR A 24 20.73 9.82 3.82
CA TYR A 24 20.67 10.81 4.89
C TYR A 24 20.32 10.17 6.24
N PHE A 25 19.37 9.22 6.27
CA PHE A 25 18.97 8.53 7.49
C PHE A 25 19.87 7.37 7.91
N SER A 26 20.82 6.97 7.06
CA SER A 26 21.79 5.88 7.33
C SER A 26 22.49 6.00 8.68
N ARG A 27 23.05 7.19 8.98
CA ARG A 27 23.78 7.46 10.22
C ARG A 27 22.91 7.31 11.47
N ARG A 28 21.60 7.55 11.34
CA ARG A 28 20.65 7.34 12.43
C ARG A 28 20.35 5.86 12.58
N ALA A 29 20.09 5.18 11.48
CA ALA A 29 19.77 3.75 11.46
C ALA A 29 20.90 2.88 12.02
N SER A 30 22.17 3.25 11.79
CA SER A 30 23.32 2.48 12.26
C SER A 30 23.66 2.61 13.75
N ARG A 31 22.91 3.42 14.53
CA ARG A 31 23.23 3.65 15.95
C ARG A 31 22.94 2.45 16.85
N SER A 32 21.83 1.76 16.61
CA SER A 32 21.39 0.62 17.39
C SER A 32 20.34 -0.20 16.63
N VAL A 33 20.10 -1.44 17.06
CA VAL A 33 19.03 -2.29 16.52
C VAL A 33 17.65 -1.64 16.72
N ASP A 34 17.44 -0.97 17.87
CA ASP A 34 16.21 -0.21 18.15
C ASP A 34 16.06 1.02 17.24
N ASP A 35 17.15 1.69 16.86
CA ASP A 35 17.10 2.79 15.88
C ASP A 35 16.81 2.30 14.47
N TYR A 36 17.37 1.14 14.09
CA TYR A 36 17.14 0.53 12.78
C TYR A 36 15.69 0.06 12.61
N PHE A 37 15.18 -0.76 13.54
CA PHE A 37 13.86 -1.39 13.41
C PHE A 37 12.71 -0.58 13.99
N LEU A 38 12.96 0.25 15.00
CA LEU A 38 11.90 0.96 15.74
C LEU A 38 12.06 2.48 15.68
N SER A 39 13.08 2.99 15.00
CA SER A 39 13.36 4.42 14.89
C SER A 39 13.47 5.10 16.28
N GLY A 40 13.97 4.37 17.28
CA GLY A 40 14.03 4.83 18.67
C GLY A 40 12.65 5.16 19.26
N ARG A 41 11.57 4.60 18.68
CA ARG A 41 10.16 4.84 19.04
C ARG A 41 9.76 6.33 19.07
N SER A 42 10.41 7.11 18.20
CA SER A 42 10.29 8.58 18.15
C SER A 42 9.60 9.10 16.89
N LEU A 43 9.05 8.21 16.06
CA LEU A 43 8.30 8.59 14.88
C LEU A 43 7.04 9.37 15.27
N PRO A 44 6.82 10.58 14.72
CA PRO A 44 5.55 11.27 14.83
C PRO A 44 4.41 10.42 14.27
N TRP A 45 3.25 10.44 14.92
CA TRP A 45 2.10 9.62 14.54
C TRP A 45 1.65 9.86 13.09
N TRP A 46 1.80 11.08 12.57
CA TRP A 46 1.40 11.43 11.21
C TRP A 46 2.36 10.84 10.17
N ILE A 47 3.68 10.77 10.46
CA ILE A 47 4.64 10.09 9.58
C ILE A 47 4.37 8.59 9.58
N ALA A 48 4.19 8.01 10.76
CA ALA A 48 3.87 6.58 10.89
C ALA A 48 2.57 6.23 10.15
N GLY A 49 1.51 7.03 10.35
CA GLY A 49 0.23 6.82 9.67
C GLY A 49 0.33 6.97 8.16
N THR A 50 1.05 7.97 7.65
CA THR A 50 1.26 8.11 6.20
C THR A 50 2.09 6.96 5.63
N SER A 51 3.15 6.51 6.32
CA SER A 51 3.95 5.36 5.89
C SER A 51 3.14 4.07 5.85
N MET A 52 2.26 3.84 6.83
CA MET A 52 1.33 2.71 6.80
C MET A 52 0.41 2.76 5.57
N ILE A 53 -0.17 3.93 5.25
CA ILE A 53 -1.02 4.10 4.06
C ILE A 53 -0.20 3.92 2.78
N ALA A 54 0.98 4.53 2.70
CA ALA A 54 1.88 4.45 1.55
C ALA A 54 2.31 3.01 1.26
N THR A 55 2.58 2.21 2.30
CA THR A 55 2.92 0.79 2.18
C THR A 55 1.79 -0.01 1.51
N THR A 56 0.53 0.36 1.77
CA THR A 56 -0.64 -0.26 1.10
C THR A 56 -0.93 0.32 -0.28
N PHE A 57 -0.39 1.49 -0.59
CA PHE A 57 -0.58 2.19 -1.86
C PHE A 57 0.53 1.81 -2.85
N SER A 58 0.45 0.59 -3.37
CA SER A 58 1.41 0.06 -4.35
C SER A 58 0.92 0.32 -5.79
N ALA A 59 1.78 0.07 -6.78
CA ALA A 59 1.50 0.31 -8.20
C ALA A 59 0.26 -0.44 -8.73
N ASP A 60 -0.12 -1.55 -8.10
CA ASP A 60 -1.31 -2.34 -8.40
C ASP A 60 -2.61 -1.73 -7.85
N THR A 61 -2.55 -0.98 -6.75
CA THR A 61 -3.75 -0.49 -6.07
C THR A 61 -4.56 0.49 -6.92
N PRO A 62 -3.99 1.54 -7.54
CA PRO A 62 -4.77 2.44 -8.40
C PRO A 62 -5.40 1.71 -9.60
N LEU A 63 -4.72 0.70 -10.16
CA LEU A 63 -5.24 -0.12 -11.25
C LEU A 63 -6.44 -0.94 -10.79
N LEU A 64 -6.34 -1.61 -9.64
CA LEU A 64 -7.44 -2.36 -9.06
C LEU A 64 -8.66 -1.47 -8.80
N ILE A 65 -8.45 -0.30 -8.18
CA ILE A 65 -9.55 0.61 -7.81
C ILE A 65 -10.18 1.27 -9.02
N SER A 66 -9.39 1.68 -10.01
CA SER A 66 -9.94 2.18 -11.27
C SER A 66 -10.75 1.11 -11.99
N SER A 67 -10.33 -0.16 -11.94
CA SER A 67 -11.08 -1.29 -12.49
C SER A 67 -12.41 -1.49 -11.76
N ILE A 68 -12.39 -1.57 -10.42
CA ILE A 68 -13.60 -1.70 -9.60
C ILE A 68 -14.58 -0.55 -9.85
N VAL A 69 -14.11 0.71 -9.85
CA VAL A 69 -14.97 1.87 -10.10
C VAL A 69 -15.52 1.84 -11.52
N ARG A 70 -14.75 1.38 -12.50
CA ARG A 70 -15.19 1.25 -13.90
C ARG A 70 -16.26 0.18 -14.07
N THR A 71 -16.19 -0.94 -13.36
CA THR A 71 -17.10 -2.09 -13.54
C THR A 71 -18.28 -2.09 -12.58
N GLU A 72 -18.04 -1.73 -11.31
CA GLU A 72 -19.01 -1.81 -10.21
C GLU A 72 -19.47 -0.43 -9.72
N GLY A 73 -18.91 0.66 -10.25
CA GLY A 73 -19.19 2.02 -9.78
C GLY A 73 -18.50 2.35 -8.47
N VAL A 74 -18.74 3.56 -7.95
CA VAL A 74 -18.16 4.04 -6.69
C VAL A 74 -18.52 3.12 -5.52
N ALA A 75 -19.74 2.57 -5.50
CA ALA A 75 -20.22 1.63 -4.48
C ALA A 75 -19.37 0.34 -4.38
N GLY A 76 -18.70 -0.10 -5.44
CA GLY A 76 -17.80 -1.26 -5.41
C GLY A 76 -16.67 -1.13 -4.38
N ASN A 77 -16.30 0.11 -4.04
CA ASN A 77 -15.36 0.42 -2.95
C ASN A 77 -15.88 0.06 -1.56
N TRP A 78 -17.06 -0.55 -1.39
CA TRP A 78 -17.43 -1.10 -0.08
C TRP A 78 -16.69 -2.40 0.22
N ILE A 79 -16.24 -3.14 -0.79
CA ILE A 79 -15.56 -4.43 -0.60
C ILE A 79 -14.34 -4.31 0.31
N TRP A 80 -13.51 -3.28 0.14
CA TRP A 80 -12.32 -3.02 0.98
C TRP A 80 -12.57 -2.12 2.20
N PHE A 81 -13.73 -1.45 2.33
CA PHE A 81 -14.03 -0.58 3.48
C PHE A 81 -14.16 -1.37 4.79
N ASN A 82 -14.33 -2.70 4.70
CA ASN A 82 -14.24 -3.59 5.85
C ASN A 82 -12.91 -3.40 6.62
N PHE A 83 -11.82 -3.11 5.92
CA PHE A 83 -10.52 -2.89 6.54
C PHE A 83 -10.48 -1.62 7.38
N ALA A 84 -11.28 -0.59 7.07
CA ALA A 84 -11.31 0.64 7.85
C ALA A 84 -11.73 0.37 9.31
N ILE A 85 -12.64 -0.59 9.52
CA ILE A 85 -13.08 -1.03 10.84
C ILE A 85 -11.92 -1.72 11.58
N SER A 86 -11.16 -2.60 10.90
CA SER A 86 -9.94 -3.20 11.48
C SER A 86 -8.94 -2.14 11.94
N HIS A 87 -8.65 -1.17 11.07
CA HIS A 87 -7.66 -0.13 11.39
C HIS A 87 -8.14 0.75 12.54
N ALA A 88 -9.43 1.09 12.60
CA ALA A 88 -10.00 1.81 13.73
C ALA A 88 -9.87 1.00 15.03
N LEU A 89 -10.22 -0.29 15.01
CA LEU A 89 -10.11 -1.16 16.18
C LEU A 89 -8.66 -1.29 16.66
N THR A 90 -7.73 -1.53 15.73
CA THR A 90 -6.31 -1.60 16.04
C THR A 90 -5.80 -0.28 16.61
N THR A 91 -6.15 0.85 16.01
CA THR A 91 -5.67 2.18 16.43
C THR A 91 -6.20 2.58 17.80
N PHE A 92 -7.51 2.41 18.06
CA PHE A 92 -8.14 2.92 19.28
C PHE A 92 -8.06 1.94 20.46
N PHE A 93 -8.06 0.63 20.21
CA PHE A 93 -8.10 -0.37 21.28
C PHE A 93 -6.78 -1.15 21.44
N LEU A 94 -6.12 -1.51 20.34
CA LEU A 94 -4.95 -2.39 20.40
C LEU A 94 -3.61 -1.64 20.43
N ALA A 95 -3.51 -0.45 19.85
CA ALA A 95 -2.24 0.29 19.73
C ALA A 95 -1.58 0.55 21.10
N GLY A 96 -2.38 0.85 22.13
CA GLY A 96 -1.90 1.02 23.50
C GLY A 96 -1.40 -0.30 24.13
N LEU A 97 -1.98 -1.44 23.76
CA LEU A 97 -1.51 -2.76 24.21
C LEU A 97 -0.18 -3.12 23.51
N TRP A 98 -0.10 -2.91 22.20
CA TRP A 98 1.12 -3.09 21.41
C TRP A 98 2.28 -2.23 21.91
N ARG A 99 2.02 -0.96 22.23
CA ARG A 99 3.03 -0.05 22.80
C ARG A 99 3.52 -0.51 24.18
N ARG A 100 2.65 -1.12 25.00
CA ARG A 100 3.01 -1.68 26.31
C ARG A 100 3.79 -2.98 26.21
N ALA A 101 3.56 -3.79 25.17
CA ALA A 101 4.27 -5.05 24.97
C ALA A 101 5.77 -4.89 24.71
N ARG A 102 6.19 -3.73 24.14
CA ARG A 102 7.59 -3.40 23.80
C ARG A 102 8.30 -4.50 23.00
N VAL A 103 7.55 -5.26 22.21
CA VAL A 103 8.09 -6.25 21.28
C VAL A 103 8.66 -5.55 20.05
N VAL A 104 9.65 -6.17 19.40
CA VAL A 104 10.21 -5.68 18.14
C VAL A 104 9.46 -6.30 16.94
N THR A 105 8.99 -7.53 17.10
CA THR A 105 8.24 -8.26 16.06
C THR A 105 6.91 -8.76 16.61
N ASP A 106 5.91 -8.86 15.73
CA ASP A 106 4.60 -9.46 16.03
C ASP A 106 4.72 -10.92 16.48
N VAL A 107 5.60 -11.70 15.85
CA VAL A 107 5.86 -13.11 16.19
C VAL A 107 6.53 -13.29 17.54
N GLU A 108 7.25 -12.29 18.05
CA GLU A 108 7.77 -12.28 19.43
C GLU A 108 6.63 -12.24 20.45
N LEU A 109 5.55 -11.52 20.16
CA LEU A 109 4.38 -11.50 21.04
C LEU A 109 3.72 -12.88 21.13
N CYS A 110 3.66 -13.61 20.02
CA CYS A 110 3.18 -15.00 20.00
C CYS A 110 4.04 -15.89 20.91
N GLU A 111 5.37 -15.79 20.83
CA GLU A 111 6.26 -16.55 21.70
C GLU A 111 6.04 -16.21 23.18
N ARG A 112 5.95 -14.92 23.52
CA ARG A 112 5.68 -14.49 24.90
C ARG A 112 4.32 -14.99 25.41
N ARG A 113 3.30 -15.05 24.56
CA ARG A 113 1.94 -15.47 24.92
C ARG A 113 1.80 -16.96 25.17
N TYR A 114 2.44 -17.79 24.34
CA TYR A 114 2.32 -19.25 24.41
C TYR A 114 3.47 -19.90 25.21
N SER A 115 4.64 -19.27 25.25
CA SER A 115 5.84 -19.68 25.98
C SER A 115 6.32 -21.12 25.68
N GLY A 116 7.56 -21.44 26.09
CA GLY A 116 8.12 -22.79 25.96
C GLY A 116 8.42 -23.26 24.54
N GLY A 117 8.67 -24.56 24.40
CA GLY A 117 9.05 -25.21 23.13
C GLY A 117 8.04 -25.02 22.00
N PRO A 118 6.72 -25.24 22.23
CA PRO A 118 5.70 -25.00 21.21
C PRO A 118 5.58 -23.53 20.78
N GLY A 119 5.71 -22.57 21.71
CA GLY A 119 5.69 -21.14 21.40
C GLY A 119 6.84 -20.71 20.48
N ARG A 120 8.05 -21.22 20.72
CA ARG A 120 9.20 -21.01 19.82
C ARG A 120 9.00 -21.63 18.45
N ALA A 121 8.48 -22.86 18.38
CA ALA A 121 8.19 -23.52 17.11
C ALA A 121 7.18 -22.70 16.28
N LEU A 122 6.13 -22.19 16.93
CA LEU A 122 5.15 -21.31 16.31
C LEU A 122 5.77 -20.00 15.81
N ARG A 123 6.64 -19.35 16.60
CA ARG A 123 7.37 -18.14 16.17
C ARG A 123 8.21 -18.40 14.93
N CYS A 124 9.01 -19.46 14.93
CA CYS A 124 9.86 -19.81 13.79
C CYS A 124 9.02 -20.12 12.55
N PHE A 125 7.95 -20.89 12.71
CA PHE A 125 7.04 -21.21 11.61
C PHE A 125 6.36 -19.97 11.04
N LYS A 126 5.70 -19.15 11.88
CA LYS A 126 5.04 -17.91 11.45
C LYS A 126 6.03 -16.96 10.77
N GLY A 127 7.20 -16.75 11.39
CA GLY A 127 8.25 -15.90 10.84
C GLY A 127 8.71 -16.36 9.46
N ALA A 128 9.03 -17.64 9.29
CA ALA A 128 9.45 -18.19 8.01
C ALA A 128 8.32 -18.16 6.97
N PHE A 129 7.09 -18.50 7.36
CA PHE A 129 5.94 -18.51 6.47
C PHE A 129 5.62 -17.10 5.94
N TYR A 130 5.61 -16.09 6.80
CA TYR A 130 5.36 -14.72 6.34
C TYR A 130 6.54 -14.13 5.57
N ALA A 131 7.78 -14.35 6.02
CA ALA A 131 8.96 -13.78 5.38
C ALA A 131 9.28 -14.39 4.02
N PHE A 132 9.08 -15.71 3.84
CA PHE A 132 9.43 -16.38 2.59
C PHE A 132 8.23 -16.63 1.69
N ILE A 133 7.13 -17.18 2.22
CA ILE A 133 5.99 -17.54 1.37
C ILE A 133 5.15 -16.30 1.08
N THR A 134 4.60 -15.67 2.12
CA THR A 134 3.67 -14.55 1.92
C THR A 134 4.35 -13.38 1.23
N ASN A 135 5.53 -12.97 1.72
CA ASN A 135 6.25 -11.83 1.14
C ASN A 135 6.70 -12.08 -0.31
N SER A 136 7.14 -13.29 -0.68
CA SER A 136 7.55 -13.57 -2.06
C SER A 136 6.37 -13.53 -3.03
N VAL A 137 5.20 -14.03 -2.62
CA VAL A 137 3.99 -13.94 -3.45
C VAL A 137 3.59 -12.47 -3.61
N VAL A 138 3.59 -11.68 -2.52
CA VAL A 138 3.29 -10.24 -2.54
C VAL A 138 4.23 -9.50 -3.47
N LEU A 139 5.54 -9.66 -3.29
CA LEU A 139 6.54 -9.04 -4.14
C LEU A 139 6.38 -9.47 -5.61
N GLY A 140 6.04 -10.73 -5.87
CA GLY A 140 5.84 -11.25 -7.21
C GLY A 140 4.77 -10.49 -7.99
N TRP A 141 3.58 -10.27 -7.41
CA TRP A 141 2.51 -9.54 -8.11
C TRP A 141 2.77 -8.03 -8.17
N VAL A 142 3.35 -7.42 -7.12
CA VAL A 142 3.69 -5.98 -7.11
C VAL A 142 4.74 -5.67 -8.18
N LEU A 143 5.79 -6.48 -8.26
CA LEU A 143 6.84 -6.35 -9.26
C LEU A 143 6.29 -6.56 -10.68
N LEU A 144 5.38 -7.52 -10.87
CA LEU A 144 4.71 -7.74 -12.16
C LEU A 144 3.86 -6.53 -12.59
N ALA A 145 3.10 -5.94 -11.66
CA ALA A 145 2.32 -4.74 -11.92
C ALA A 145 3.23 -3.57 -12.32
N MET A 146 4.30 -3.33 -11.56
CA MET A 146 5.28 -2.28 -11.86
C MET A 146 5.96 -2.47 -13.22
N ALA A 147 6.40 -3.70 -13.52
CA ALA A 147 7.04 -4.03 -14.80
C ALA A 147 6.09 -3.83 -15.99
N THR A 148 4.81 -4.14 -15.82
CA THR A 148 3.79 -3.97 -16.85
C THR A 148 3.51 -2.49 -17.08
N ILE A 149 3.32 -1.70 -16.01
CA ILE A 149 3.11 -0.24 -16.13
C ILE A 149 4.30 0.42 -16.81
N ALA A 150 5.53 0.10 -16.40
CA ALA A 150 6.73 0.68 -17.01
C ALA A 150 6.90 0.29 -18.49
N GLN A 151 6.50 -0.92 -18.87
CA GLN A 151 6.53 -1.31 -20.29
C GLN A 151 5.54 -0.49 -21.11
N GLU A 152 4.30 -0.33 -20.63
CA GLU A 152 3.26 0.42 -21.35
C GLU A 152 3.54 1.93 -21.40
N VAL A 153 4.05 2.50 -20.32
CA VAL A 153 4.30 3.95 -20.20
C VAL A 153 5.67 4.35 -20.76
N LEU A 154 6.72 3.61 -20.40
CA LEU A 154 8.10 3.97 -20.73
C LEU A 154 8.66 3.22 -21.95
N GLY A 155 7.99 2.18 -22.43
CA GLY A 155 8.49 1.32 -23.50
C GLY A 155 9.71 0.49 -23.09
N LEU A 156 10.00 0.38 -21.79
CA LEU A 156 11.15 -0.36 -21.28
C LEU A 156 10.88 -1.88 -21.23
N PRO A 157 11.89 -2.73 -21.52
CA PRO A 157 11.78 -4.15 -21.28
C PRO A 157 11.49 -4.46 -19.81
N LYS A 158 10.56 -5.38 -19.53
CA LYS A 158 10.16 -5.75 -18.16
C LYS A 158 11.35 -6.08 -17.26
N LEU A 159 12.31 -6.86 -17.78
CA LEU A 159 13.48 -7.29 -17.00
C LEU A 159 14.38 -6.11 -16.60
N THR A 160 14.57 -5.13 -17.49
CA THR A 160 15.35 -3.91 -17.20
C THR A 160 14.67 -3.07 -16.14
N THR A 161 13.35 -2.87 -16.23
CA THR A 161 12.57 -2.17 -15.21
C THR A 161 12.72 -2.83 -13.85
N LEU A 162 12.56 -4.16 -13.80
CA LEU A 162 12.68 -4.91 -12.54
C LEU A 162 14.07 -4.78 -11.95
N ALA A 163 15.12 -4.97 -12.73
CA ALA A 163 16.50 -4.90 -12.27
C ALA A 163 16.83 -3.51 -11.68
N VAL A 164 16.46 -2.43 -12.37
CA VAL A 164 16.72 -1.06 -11.91
C VAL A 164 15.90 -0.74 -10.66
N SER A 165 14.60 -1.02 -10.66
CA SER A 165 13.73 -0.74 -9.51
C SER A 165 14.17 -1.51 -8.27
N ILE A 166 14.50 -2.79 -8.40
CA ILE A 166 15.01 -3.61 -7.29
C ILE A 166 16.35 -3.07 -6.81
N ALA A 167 17.28 -2.75 -7.70
CA ALA A 167 18.59 -2.23 -7.32
C ALA A 167 18.48 -0.93 -6.52
N VAL A 168 17.69 0.04 -7.02
CA VAL A 168 17.49 1.33 -6.33
C VAL A 168 16.79 1.12 -4.99
N THR A 169 15.67 0.38 -4.97
CA THR A 169 14.88 0.18 -3.76
C THR A 169 15.63 -0.59 -2.69
N LEU A 170 16.31 -1.68 -3.06
CA LEU A 170 17.11 -2.44 -2.11
C LEU A 170 18.25 -1.60 -1.53
N THR A 171 18.90 -0.76 -2.35
CA THR A 171 20.00 0.09 -1.90
C THR A 171 19.55 1.08 -0.84
N TYR A 172 18.49 1.85 -1.08
CA TYR A 172 18.05 2.82 -0.05
C TYR A 172 17.39 2.12 1.14
N ALA A 173 16.55 1.10 0.92
CA ALA A 173 15.77 0.48 1.99
C ALA A 173 16.65 -0.25 3.02
N THR A 174 17.73 -0.89 2.58
CA THR A 174 18.67 -1.59 3.47
C THR A 174 19.48 -0.63 4.35
N VAL A 175 19.70 0.59 3.87
CA VAL A 175 20.56 1.58 4.54
C VAL A 175 19.74 2.56 5.41
N ALA A 176 18.48 2.82 5.03
CA ALA A 176 17.65 3.89 5.58
C ALA A 176 17.15 3.65 7.02
N GLY A 177 16.96 2.39 7.44
CA GLY A 177 16.22 2.03 8.66
C GLY A 177 14.76 2.53 8.64
N LEU A 178 14.00 2.27 9.71
CA LEU A 178 12.56 2.58 9.76
C LEU A 178 12.27 4.08 9.55
N TRP A 179 13.08 4.99 10.10
CA TRP A 179 12.87 6.43 9.90
C TRP A 179 13.01 6.79 8.42
N GLY A 180 14.10 6.36 7.79
CA GLY A 180 14.35 6.70 6.39
C GLY A 180 13.33 6.06 5.44
N VAL A 181 12.86 4.84 5.71
CA VAL A 181 11.75 4.22 4.96
C VAL A 181 10.47 5.04 5.10
N ALA A 182 10.09 5.41 6.33
CA ALA A 182 8.89 6.23 6.55
C ALA A 182 8.99 7.63 5.90
N ALA A 183 10.20 8.18 5.79
CA ALA A 183 10.46 9.44 5.08
C ALA A 183 10.33 9.30 3.56
N THR A 184 10.89 8.23 2.99
CA THR A 184 10.73 7.93 1.57
C THR A 184 9.26 7.68 1.26
N ASP A 185 8.54 6.95 2.11
CA ASP A 185 7.11 6.69 1.96
C ASP A 185 6.29 7.98 1.92
N LEU A 186 6.58 8.93 2.81
CA LEU A 186 5.90 10.23 2.83
C LEU A 186 6.11 10.99 1.51
N MET A 187 7.33 10.98 0.98
CA MET A 187 7.66 11.62 -0.29
C MET A 187 6.99 10.90 -1.47
N GLN A 188 7.06 9.58 -1.52
CA GLN A 188 6.44 8.73 -2.54
C GLN A 188 4.93 8.88 -2.56
N PHE A 189 4.30 8.87 -1.39
CA PHE A 189 2.88 9.09 -1.24
C PHE A 189 2.47 10.49 -1.71
N GLY A 190 3.23 11.53 -1.37
CA GLY A 190 2.98 12.89 -1.86
C GLY A 190 3.03 12.98 -3.39
N VAL A 191 4.06 12.40 -4.01
CA VAL A 191 4.21 12.34 -5.48
C VAL A 191 3.06 11.56 -6.12
N ALA A 192 2.72 10.38 -5.58
CA ALA A 192 1.67 9.53 -6.09
C ALA A 192 0.28 10.17 -5.98
N MET A 193 -0.01 10.85 -4.86
CA MET A 193 -1.25 11.59 -4.66
C MET A 193 -1.36 12.78 -5.62
N ALA A 194 -0.30 13.58 -5.74
CA ALA A 194 -0.27 14.69 -6.69
C ALA A 194 -0.47 14.19 -8.13
N GLY A 195 0.24 13.13 -8.53
CA GLY A 195 0.09 12.52 -9.85
C GLY A 195 -1.33 11.99 -10.10
N SER A 196 -1.96 11.38 -9.09
CA SER A 196 -3.33 10.86 -9.20
C SER A 196 -4.36 11.99 -9.37
N VAL A 197 -4.22 13.09 -8.63
CA VAL A 197 -5.09 14.27 -8.77
C VAL A 197 -4.91 14.94 -10.13
N ILE A 198 -3.67 15.12 -10.58
CA ILE A 198 -3.36 15.68 -11.90
C ILE A 198 -3.99 14.82 -13.00
N LEU A 199 -3.82 13.49 -12.93
CA LEU A 199 -4.40 12.55 -13.89
C LEU A 199 -5.92 12.61 -13.89
N ALA A 200 -6.57 12.68 -12.72
CA ALA A 200 -8.01 12.80 -12.60
C ALA A 200 -8.53 14.09 -13.27
N VAL A 201 -7.88 15.23 -13.01
CA VAL A 201 -8.24 16.52 -13.64
C VAL A 201 -8.05 16.44 -15.16
N ALA A 202 -6.92 15.92 -15.64
CA ALA A 202 -6.64 15.76 -17.06
C ALA A 202 -7.66 14.83 -17.75
N ALA A 203 -8.08 13.74 -17.09
CA ALA A 203 -9.08 12.82 -17.62
C ALA A 203 -10.46 13.50 -17.77
N VAL A 204 -10.88 14.30 -16.78
CA VAL A 204 -12.13 15.07 -16.86
C VAL A 204 -12.06 16.12 -17.97
N GLN A 205 -10.93 16.81 -18.12
CA GLN A 205 -10.72 17.76 -19.21
C GLN A 205 -10.77 17.08 -20.58
N HIS A 206 -10.17 15.88 -20.70
CA HIS A 206 -10.13 15.13 -21.95
C HIS A 206 -11.53 14.73 -22.46
N VAL A 207 -12.47 14.46 -21.55
CA VAL A 207 -13.86 14.12 -21.91
C VAL A 207 -14.75 15.35 -22.14
N GLY A 208 -14.20 16.57 -22.20
CA GLY A 208 -14.97 17.79 -22.40
C GLY A 208 -15.44 18.45 -21.10
N GLY A 209 -14.76 18.19 -19.98
CA GLY A 209 -15.07 18.75 -18.67
C GLY A 209 -16.19 18.00 -17.95
N LEU A 210 -16.74 18.63 -16.91
CA LEU A 210 -17.82 18.04 -16.10
C LEU A 210 -19.10 17.79 -16.90
N SER A 211 -19.37 18.60 -17.92
CA SER A 211 -20.51 18.41 -18.83
C SER A 211 -20.37 17.14 -19.65
N GLY A 212 -19.22 16.94 -20.31
CA GLY A 212 -18.99 15.72 -21.09
C GLY A 212 -18.89 14.47 -20.21
N PHE A 213 -18.37 14.60 -18.99
CA PHE A 213 -18.44 13.53 -17.99
C PHE A 213 -19.90 13.16 -17.64
N ALA A 214 -20.76 14.15 -17.40
CA ALA A 214 -22.17 13.92 -17.10
C ALA A 214 -22.93 13.25 -18.27
N GLU A 215 -22.55 13.52 -19.52
CA GLU A 215 -23.12 12.84 -20.70
C GLU A 215 -22.67 11.39 -20.85
N LEU A 216 -21.45 11.07 -20.40
CA LEU A 216 -20.92 9.69 -20.43
C LEU A 216 -21.48 8.83 -19.31
N LEU A 217 -21.89 9.44 -18.20
CA LEU A 217 -22.34 8.73 -17.01
C LEU A 217 -23.55 7.79 -17.28
N PRO A 218 -24.62 8.20 -17.98
CA PRO A 218 -25.72 7.31 -18.37
C PRO A 218 -25.27 6.12 -19.23
N ARG A 219 -24.26 6.31 -20.10
CA ARG A 219 -23.74 5.23 -20.95
C ARG A 219 -23.02 4.17 -20.11
N LEU A 220 -22.23 4.60 -19.12
CA LEU A 220 -21.60 3.69 -18.17
C LEU A 220 -22.63 2.94 -17.33
N MET A 221 -23.69 3.64 -16.88
CA MET A 221 -24.77 3.01 -16.13
C MET A 221 -25.51 1.95 -16.96
N ALA A 222 -25.80 2.25 -18.23
CA ALA A 222 -26.44 1.31 -19.13
C ALA A 222 -25.56 0.09 -19.44
N ALA A 223 -24.25 0.29 -19.61
CA ALA A 223 -23.31 -0.80 -19.88
C ALA A 223 -23.14 -1.76 -18.69
N ASN A 224 -23.08 -1.22 -17.48
CA ASN A 224 -22.85 -2.02 -16.27
C ASN A 224 -24.15 -2.46 -15.56
N GLY A 225 -25.30 -1.97 -16.01
CA GLY A 225 -26.60 -2.21 -15.37
C GLY A 225 -26.70 -1.68 -13.94
N ARG A 226 -25.85 -0.69 -13.57
CA ARG A 226 -25.69 -0.19 -12.21
C ARG A 226 -25.35 1.30 -12.15
N PRO A 227 -25.75 2.00 -11.09
CA PRO A 227 -25.42 3.40 -10.87
C PRO A 227 -23.92 3.58 -10.59
N ALA A 228 -23.24 4.37 -11.41
CA ALA A 228 -21.80 4.53 -11.33
C ALA A 228 -21.35 5.47 -10.19
N MET A 229 -22.21 6.41 -9.74
CA MET A 229 -21.87 7.42 -8.72
C MET A 229 -22.54 7.17 -7.36
N GLU A 230 -23.27 6.07 -7.18
CA GLU A 230 -23.80 5.72 -5.86
C GLU A 230 -22.65 5.42 -4.91
N ILE A 231 -22.61 6.11 -3.78
CA ILE A 231 -21.61 5.86 -2.73
C ILE A 231 -22.06 4.68 -1.87
N VAL A 232 -23.34 4.57 -1.55
CA VAL A 232 -23.91 3.49 -0.74
C VAL A 232 -24.44 2.40 -1.67
N PRO A 233 -24.08 1.13 -1.48
CA PRO A 233 -24.54 0.06 -2.34
C PRO A 233 -26.05 -0.15 -2.22
N GLY A 234 -26.75 -0.22 -3.35
CA GLY A 234 -28.18 -0.53 -3.39
C GLY A 234 -28.48 -1.96 -2.94
N MET A 235 -29.66 -2.17 -2.34
CA MET A 235 -30.15 -3.52 -2.03
C MET A 235 -30.32 -4.32 -3.33
N GLY A 236 -29.73 -5.51 -3.40
CA GLY A 236 -29.76 -6.37 -4.60
C GLY A 236 -28.49 -6.32 -5.48
N GLN A 237 -27.56 -5.40 -5.22
CA GLN A 237 -26.28 -5.34 -5.94
C GLN A 237 -25.25 -6.39 -5.47
N GLY A 238 -25.53 -7.16 -4.42
CA GLY A 238 -24.59 -8.15 -3.86
C GLY A 238 -23.36 -7.55 -3.16
N ILE A 239 -22.98 -6.31 -3.45
CA ILE A 239 -21.86 -5.57 -2.83
C ILE A 239 -22.05 -5.47 -1.31
N LEU A 240 -23.25 -5.10 -0.84
CA LEU A 240 -23.54 -5.03 0.58
C LEU A 240 -23.43 -6.41 1.25
N GLY A 241 -23.89 -7.46 0.59
CA GLY A 241 -23.73 -8.84 1.07
C GLY A 241 -22.26 -9.25 1.16
N GLY A 242 -21.47 -8.94 0.12
CA GLY A 242 -20.02 -9.16 0.12
C GLY A 242 -19.31 -8.38 1.22
N PHE A 243 -19.68 -7.12 1.44
CA PHE A 243 -19.16 -6.31 2.55
C PHE A 243 -19.50 -6.91 3.91
N LEU A 244 -20.75 -7.35 4.13
CA LEU A 244 -21.16 -7.98 5.39
C LEU A 244 -20.45 -9.32 5.63
N VAL A 245 -20.25 -10.12 4.58
CA VAL A 245 -19.45 -11.35 4.67
C VAL A 245 -17.99 -11.03 4.97
N ALA A 246 -17.41 -10.03 4.29
CA ALA A 246 -16.05 -9.60 4.57
C ALA A 246 -15.92 -9.11 6.03
N LEU A 247 -16.89 -8.36 6.52
CA LEU A 247 -16.91 -7.84 7.88
C LEU A 247 -17.15 -8.95 8.93
N ALA A 248 -18.02 -9.92 8.68
CA ALA A 248 -18.38 -10.95 9.63
C ALA A 248 -17.43 -12.16 9.61
N VAL A 249 -16.83 -12.47 8.46
CA VAL A 249 -16.04 -13.70 8.23
C VAL A 249 -14.57 -13.40 7.92
N GLN A 250 -14.32 -12.52 6.96
CA GLN A 250 -12.95 -12.24 6.51
C GLN A 250 -12.18 -11.41 7.55
N TRP A 251 -12.89 -10.54 8.27
CA TRP A 251 -12.30 -9.63 9.24
C TRP A 251 -11.51 -10.34 10.35
N TRP A 252 -12.12 -11.31 11.04
CA TRP A 252 -11.46 -12.04 12.14
C TRP A 252 -10.41 -13.04 11.65
N SER A 253 -10.57 -13.57 10.43
CA SER A 253 -9.61 -14.49 9.81
C SER A 253 -8.42 -13.78 9.15
N TRP A 254 -8.47 -12.44 9.02
CA TRP A 254 -7.38 -11.66 8.44
C TRP A 254 -6.14 -11.66 9.33
N LYS A 255 -4.96 -11.81 8.74
CA LYS A 255 -3.67 -11.90 9.46
C LYS A 255 -3.31 -10.69 10.33
N TYR A 256 -4.01 -9.57 10.18
CA TYR A 256 -3.80 -8.33 10.94
C TYR A 256 -4.95 -8.01 11.91
N SER A 257 -5.88 -8.96 12.12
CA SER A 257 -7.05 -8.78 13.00
C SER A 257 -6.67 -8.69 14.49
N ASP A 258 -5.51 -9.23 14.87
CA ASP A 258 -4.90 -9.11 16.19
C ASP A 258 -4.11 -7.79 16.38
N GLY A 259 -4.13 -6.92 15.38
CA GLY A 259 -3.34 -5.69 15.32
C GLY A 259 -1.85 -5.91 15.05
N GLY A 260 -1.41 -7.14 14.80
CA GLY A 260 -0.09 -7.40 14.23
C GLY A 260 -0.06 -6.90 12.80
N GLY A 261 1.07 -6.35 12.34
CA GLY A 261 1.23 -5.86 10.97
C GLY A 261 0.99 -4.38 10.75
N CYS A 262 1.08 -3.56 11.80
CA CYS A 262 1.38 -2.14 11.71
C CYS A 262 2.87 -1.91 11.97
#